data_AF-A0AA37XL27-F1
#
_entry.id   AF-A0AA37XL27-F1
#
_cell.length_a   1.000
_cell.length_b   1.000
_cell.length_c   1.000
_cell.angle_alpha   90.00
_cell.angle_beta   90.00
_cell.angle_gamma   90.00
#
_symmetry.space_group_name_H-M   'P 1'
#
loop_
_entity.id
_entity.type
_entity.pdbx_description
1 polymer ?
#
loop_
_entity_poly.entity_id
_entity_poly.type
_entity_poly.pdbx_seq_one_letter_code
_entity_poly.pdbx_strand_id
1 'polypeptide(L)'
;MLSDIEIAQKANLAPIEQIAQKLGLFQEDVEPYGKYKAKVSLPESTSNDMGKLILVTSINPTPAGEGKTTVSIGLADGLNQIHKKAVLALREPSLGPVMGLKGGATGGGYSQVLPMEDINLHFTGDIHAITAANNALSALIDNHIHQGNELEIDPQQIIWKRSLDINDRALRHTVVGLGNKAQGVPHEEGFDISVASEIMAILCLANDLADLKTRLAKIVIGYTYQNKPVTVHDLQVEGALALLLKEAIKPNLVQTMEQTPAFIHGGPFANIAHGCNSVAATKTALQLGDYTVTEAGFGADLGAEKFLDIKVPSLDKAPDAIVMVATIRALKMHGGLTTEQLANEDLSALKKVLLI
;
A
#
# COMPACT_ATOMS: atom_id res chain seq x y z
N MET A 1 -24.72 16.32 -8.94
CA MET A 1 -23.51 15.76 -9.60
C MET A 1 -23.67 14.25 -9.60
N LEU A 2 -23.22 13.53 -10.62
CA LEU A 2 -23.21 12.05 -10.57
C LEU A 2 -22.33 11.61 -9.40
N SER A 3 -22.67 10.48 -8.77
CA SER A 3 -21.82 9.83 -7.78
C SER A 3 -20.56 9.24 -8.44
N ASP A 4 -19.51 9.01 -7.65
CA ASP A 4 -18.23 8.50 -8.17
C ASP A 4 -18.41 7.16 -8.90
N ILE A 5 -19.25 6.26 -8.37
CA ILE A 5 -19.54 4.97 -9.00
C ILE A 5 -20.29 5.11 -10.32
N GLU A 6 -21.24 6.04 -10.42
CA GLU A 6 -21.97 6.30 -11.68
C GLU A 6 -21.04 6.89 -12.74
N ILE A 7 -20.03 7.68 -12.33
CA ILE A 7 -19.00 8.18 -13.23
C ILE A 7 -18.10 7.02 -13.69
N ALA A 8 -17.65 6.17 -12.77
CA ALA A 8 -16.81 5.00 -13.05
C ALA A 8 -17.49 4.03 -14.03
N GLN A 9 -18.76 3.73 -13.84
CA GLN A 9 -19.54 2.81 -14.69
C GLN A 9 -19.75 3.33 -16.12
N LYS A 10 -19.68 4.66 -16.32
CA LYS A 10 -19.82 5.30 -17.63
C LYS A 10 -18.48 5.51 -18.33
N ALA A 11 -17.35 5.24 -17.68
CA ALA A 11 -16.03 5.44 -18.24
C ALA A 11 -15.73 4.43 -19.36
N ASN A 12 -15.12 4.91 -20.45
CA ASN A 12 -14.68 4.07 -21.57
C ASN A 12 -13.22 3.65 -21.38
N LEU A 13 -13.02 2.49 -20.74
CA LEU A 13 -11.70 1.95 -20.46
C LEU A 13 -11.06 1.35 -21.71
N ALA A 14 -9.77 1.64 -21.92
CA ALA A 14 -9.00 0.95 -22.94
C ALA A 14 -8.64 -0.47 -22.48
N PRO A 15 -8.53 -1.46 -23.38
CA PRO A 15 -7.86 -2.72 -23.07
C PRO A 15 -6.48 -2.48 -22.45
N ILE A 16 -6.12 -3.26 -21.43
CA ILE A 16 -4.90 -3.03 -20.66
C ILE A 16 -3.64 -3.09 -21.53
N GLU A 17 -3.66 -3.87 -22.60
CA GLU A 17 -2.57 -3.97 -23.57
C GLU A 17 -2.31 -2.63 -24.26
N GLN A 18 -3.33 -1.81 -24.51
CA GLN A 18 -3.16 -0.47 -25.08
C GLN A 18 -2.50 0.49 -24.08
N ILE A 19 -2.81 0.34 -22.78
CA ILE A 19 -2.18 1.13 -21.72
C ILE A 19 -0.72 0.71 -21.55
N ALA A 20 -0.44 -0.59 -21.59
CA ALA A 20 0.92 -1.13 -21.58
C ALA A 20 1.75 -0.60 -22.76
N GLN A 21 1.18 -0.58 -23.97
CA GLN A 21 1.84 -0.03 -25.16
C GLN A 21 2.22 1.46 -25.02
N LYS A 22 1.42 2.28 -24.32
CA LYS A 22 1.79 3.68 -24.01
C LYS A 22 3.09 3.76 -23.20
N LEU A 23 3.37 2.73 -22.41
CA LEU A 23 4.60 2.63 -21.62
C LEU A 23 5.76 1.97 -22.39
N GLY A 24 5.51 1.40 -23.57
CA GLY A 24 6.50 0.61 -24.32
C GLY A 24 6.66 -0.82 -23.80
N LEU A 25 5.66 -1.33 -23.06
CA LEU A 25 5.61 -2.71 -22.58
C LEU A 25 4.92 -3.61 -23.61
N PHE A 26 5.43 -4.83 -23.78
CA PHE A 26 4.94 -5.81 -24.74
C PHE A 26 4.40 -7.06 -24.05
N GLN A 27 4.02 -8.08 -24.84
CA GLN A 27 3.28 -9.24 -24.36
C GLN A 27 4.07 -10.05 -23.33
N GLU A 28 5.39 -10.08 -23.44
CA GLU A 28 6.32 -10.74 -22.52
C GLU A 28 6.44 -10.04 -21.15
N ASP A 29 6.11 -8.75 -21.08
CA ASP A 29 6.23 -7.94 -19.85
C ASP A 29 4.94 -7.93 -19.03
N VAL A 30 3.81 -8.33 -19.63
CA VAL A 30 2.46 -8.08 -19.12
C VAL A 30 1.68 -9.39 -18.96
N GLU A 31 1.16 -9.60 -17.77
CA GLU A 31 0.32 -10.75 -17.42
C GLU A 31 -1.12 -10.27 -17.14
N PRO A 32 -2.05 -10.38 -18.11
CA PRO A 32 -3.40 -9.83 -17.96
C PRO A 32 -4.25 -10.55 -16.90
N TYR A 33 -4.97 -9.75 -16.10
CA TYR A 33 -5.97 -10.17 -15.13
C TYR A 33 -7.36 -9.72 -15.59
N GLY A 34 -7.85 -10.38 -16.64
CA GLY A 34 -9.01 -9.90 -17.40
C GLY A 34 -8.61 -8.78 -18.36
N LYS A 35 -9.56 -7.90 -18.72
CA LYS A 35 -9.38 -6.96 -19.83
C LYS A 35 -8.71 -5.64 -19.48
N TYR A 36 -8.78 -5.22 -18.22
CA TYR A 36 -8.49 -3.83 -17.81
C TYR A 36 -7.44 -3.69 -16.71
N LYS A 37 -6.79 -4.79 -16.35
CA LYS A 37 -5.72 -4.83 -15.34
C LYS A 37 -4.73 -5.94 -15.67
N ALA A 38 -3.48 -5.75 -15.30
CA ALA A 38 -2.42 -6.73 -15.53
C ALA A 38 -1.33 -6.62 -14.47
N LYS A 39 -0.59 -7.69 -14.23
CA LYS A 39 0.70 -7.62 -13.55
C LYS A 39 1.80 -7.32 -14.56
N VAL A 40 2.81 -6.57 -14.13
CA VAL A 40 3.96 -6.21 -14.96
C VAL A 40 5.22 -6.82 -14.35
N SER A 41 5.97 -7.56 -15.17
CA SER A 41 7.28 -8.08 -14.79
C SER A 41 8.20 -6.94 -14.36
N LEU A 42 8.97 -7.16 -13.30
CA LEU A 42 9.92 -6.15 -12.83
C LEU A 42 10.97 -5.93 -13.93
N PRO A 43 11.11 -4.71 -14.48
CA PRO A 43 12.13 -4.44 -15.48
C PRO A 43 13.52 -4.68 -14.89
N GLU A 44 14.39 -5.37 -15.63
CA GLU A 44 15.79 -5.48 -15.27
C GLU A 44 16.42 -4.08 -15.28
N SER A 45 16.92 -3.65 -14.12
CA SER A 45 17.47 -2.31 -13.90
C SER A 45 18.72 -2.09 -14.77
N THR A 46 18.55 -1.56 -15.97
CA THR A 46 19.65 -1.35 -16.93
C THR A 46 19.86 0.11 -17.34
N SER A 47 18.90 1.01 -17.05
CA SER A 47 18.98 2.44 -17.35
C SER A 47 19.13 3.29 -16.09
N ASN A 48 20.09 4.21 -16.11
CA ASN A 48 20.27 5.27 -15.10
C ASN A 48 19.35 6.49 -15.34
N ASP A 49 18.64 6.55 -16.47
CA ASP A 49 17.74 7.67 -16.78
C ASP A 49 16.35 7.39 -16.20
N MET A 50 16.19 7.67 -14.91
CA MET A 50 14.88 7.74 -14.26
C MET A 50 14.22 9.09 -14.57
N GLY A 51 12.90 9.06 -14.81
CA GLY A 51 12.07 10.25 -14.93
C GLY A 51 12.00 11.10 -13.66
N LYS A 52 11.21 12.17 -13.73
CA LYS A 52 10.98 13.09 -12.61
C LYS A 52 10.02 12.51 -11.60
N LEU A 53 10.38 12.54 -10.31
CA LEU A 53 9.54 12.05 -9.23
C LEU A 53 8.76 13.20 -8.57
N ILE A 54 7.44 13.10 -8.54
CA ILE A 54 6.55 14.07 -7.87
C ILE A 54 5.84 13.37 -6.72
N LEU A 55 6.09 13.84 -5.50
CA LEU A 55 5.39 13.36 -4.30
C LEU A 55 4.20 14.27 -3.99
N VAL A 56 3.01 13.70 -3.92
CA VAL A 56 1.80 14.37 -3.44
C VAL A 56 1.57 14.04 -1.97
N THR A 57 1.44 15.07 -1.16
CA THR A 57 1.12 14.99 0.27
C THR A 57 0.00 15.97 0.62
N SER A 58 -0.40 16.07 1.87
CA SER A 58 -1.43 17.00 2.31
C SER A 58 -1.08 17.64 3.66
N ILE A 59 -1.85 18.66 4.03
CA ILE A 59 -1.94 19.08 5.43
C ILE A 59 -2.47 17.93 6.31
N ASN A 60 -2.40 18.11 7.63
CA ASN A 60 -2.98 17.17 8.59
C ASN A 60 -4.45 16.92 8.27
N PRO A 61 -4.87 15.64 8.14
CA PRO A 61 -6.19 15.30 7.65
C PRO A 61 -7.29 15.75 8.59
N THR A 62 -8.41 16.17 8.01
CA THR A 62 -9.60 16.63 8.73
C THR A 62 -10.85 15.88 8.26
N PRO A 63 -11.93 15.85 9.07
CA PRO A 63 -13.22 15.30 8.64
C PRO A 63 -13.79 15.95 7.37
N ALA A 64 -13.34 17.15 7.00
CA ALA A 64 -13.78 17.81 5.76
C ALA A 64 -13.24 17.16 4.48
N GLY A 65 -12.11 16.43 4.57
CA GLY A 65 -11.42 15.81 3.45
C GLY A 65 -10.58 16.80 2.64
N GLU A 66 -9.37 16.35 2.27
CA GLU A 66 -8.43 17.16 1.50
C GLU A 66 -8.39 16.79 0.01
N GLY A 67 -8.77 15.56 -0.35
CA GLY A 67 -8.78 15.10 -1.74
C GLY A 67 -7.41 14.77 -2.33
N LYS A 68 -6.44 14.34 -1.49
CA LYS A 68 -5.05 14.06 -1.91
C LYS A 68 -4.97 13.15 -3.14
N THR A 69 -5.62 11.98 -3.11
CA THR A 69 -5.58 11.02 -4.22
C THR A 69 -6.24 11.54 -5.48
N THR A 70 -7.32 12.31 -5.35
CA THR A 70 -7.95 13.02 -6.48
C THR A 70 -6.96 13.98 -7.14
N VAL A 71 -6.16 14.72 -6.36
CA VAL A 71 -5.12 15.61 -6.88
C VAL A 71 -3.99 14.84 -7.53
N SER A 72 -3.54 13.72 -6.95
CA SER A 72 -2.53 12.85 -7.56
C SER A 72 -2.95 12.42 -8.96
N ILE A 73 -4.18 11.93 -9.10
CA ILE A 73 -4.73 11.46 -10.38
C ILE A 73 -4.89 12.61 -11.37
N GLY A 74 -5.54 13.69 -10.96
CA GLY A 74 -5.76 14.86 -11.82
C GLY A 74 -4.47 15.53 -12.27
N LEU A 75 -3.42 15.51 -11.44
CA LEU A 75 -2.09 16.01 -11.82
C LEU A 75 -1.49 15.16 -12.93
N ALA A 76 -1.55 13.84 -12.84
CA ALA A 76 -1.02 12.96 -13.87
C ALA A 76 -1.81 13.05 -15.18
N ASP A 77 -3.14 13.12 -15.11
CA ASP A 77 -4.00 13.36 -16.28
C ASP A 77 -3.67 14.71 -16.93
N GLY A 78 -3.57 15.78 -16.15
CA GLY A 78 -3.19 17.10 -16.64
C GLY A 78 -1.80 17.15 -17.29
N LEU A 79 -0.82 16.44 -16.73
CA LEU A 79 0.52 16.30 -17.33
C LEU A 79 0.46 15.62 -18.70
N ASN A 80 -0.33 14.54 -18.84
CA ASN A 80 -0.51 13.85 -20.11
C ASN A 80 -1.25 14.72 -21.15
N GLN A 81 -2.22 15.54 -20.71
CA GLN A 81 -2.91 16.51 -21.60
C GLN A 81 -1.95 17.56 -22.19
N ILE A 82 -0.88 17.90 -21.48
CA ILE A 82 0.19 18.78 -21.98
C ILE A 82 1.38 18.01 -22.58
N HIS A 83 1.15 16.75 -22.98
CA HIS A 83 2.11 15.87 -23.65
C HIS A 83 3.37 15.55 -22.83
N LYS A 84 3.25 15.49 -21.51
CA LYS A 84 4.29 14.95 -20.62
C LYS A 84 3.90 13.54 -20.21
N LYS A 85 4.72 12.54 -20.55
CA LYS A 85 4.42 11.12 -20.29
C LYS A 85 4.41 10.87 -18.78
N ALA A 86 3.25 10.98 -18.15
CA ALA A 86 3.09 10.84 -16.72
C ALA A 86 2.51 9.47 -16.36
N VAL A 87 3.05 8.87 -15.30
CA VAL A 87 2.66 7.55 -14.78
C VAL A 87 2.38 7.66 -13.29
N LEU A 88 1.27 7.09 -12.84
CA LEU A 88 0.89 7.07 -11.43
C LEU A 88 1.48 5.86 -10.71
N ALA A 89 1.78 6.03 -9.43
CA ALA A 89 2.10 4.94 -8.51
C ALA A 89 1.36 5.14 -7.18
N LEU A 90 0.31 4.36 -6.95
CA LEU A 90 -0.65 4.49 -5.85
C LEU A 90 -0.75 3.19 -5.03
N ARG A 91 -1.42 3.29 -3.87
CA ARG A 91 -1.61 2.18 -2.94
C ARG A 91 -2.87 1.38 -3.26
N GLU A 92 -2.81 0.08 -3.03
CA GLU A 92 -3.99 -0.78 -2.99
C GLU A 92 -4.76 -0.54 -1.67
N PRO A 93 -6.09 -0.32 -1.72
CA PRO A 93 -6.91 -0.26 -0.51
C PRO A 93 -7.11 -1.64 0.11
N SER A 94 -7.16 -1.69 1.44
CA SER A 94 -7.62 -2.88 2.18
C SER A 94 -9.10 -3.15 1.93
N LEU A 95 -9.47 -4.42 1.81
CA LEU A 95 -10.85 -4.90 1.61
C LEU A 95 -11.72 -4.57 2.84
N GLY A 96 -11.18 -4.74 4.05
CA GLY A 96 -11.93 -4.58 5.29
C GLY A 96 -12.63 -3.22 5.42
N PRO A 97 -11.91 -2.08 5.29
CA PRO A 97 -12.50 -0.74 5.34
C PRO A 97 -13.48 -0.42 4.21
N VAL A 98 -13.28 -0.97 3.01
CA VAL A 98 -14.19 -0.77 1.85
C VAL A 98 -15.57 -1.36 2.15
N MET A 99 -15.62 -2.51 2.82
CA MET A 99 -16.88 -3.14 3.25
C MET A 99 -17.56 -2.40 4.42
N GLY A 100 -16.90 -1.37 4.97
CA GLY A 100 -17.39 -0.54 6.07
C GLY A 100 -17.83 0.86 5.61
N LEU A 101 -17.35 1.89 6.32
CA LEU A 101 -17.76 3.30 6.11
C LEU A 101 -16.85 4.07 5.15
N LYS A 102 -15.64 3.56 4.81
CA LYS A 102 -14.69 4.30 3.99
C LYS A 102 -14.97 4.07 2.50
N GLY A 103 -15.31 5.15 1.80
CA GLY A 103 -15.33 5.17 0.32
C GLY A 103 -13.95 4.89 -0.27
N GLY A 104 -13.94 4.45 -1.54
CA GLY A 104 -12.78 3.88 -2.23
C GLY A 104 -11.54 4.78 -2.29
N ALA A 105 -10.35 4.17 -2.32
CA ALA A 105 -9.05 4.86 -2.40
C ALA A 105 -8.62 5.16 -3.84
N THR A 106 -9.56 5.20 -4.79
CA THR A 106 -9.30 5.29 -6.23
C THR A 106 -9.50 6.70 -6.79
N GLY A 107 -9.54 7.73 -5.93
CA GLY A 107 -9.82 9.12 -6.33
C GLY A 107 -11.28 9.50 -6.18
N GLY A 108 -11.74 10.48 -6.95
CA GLY A 108 -13.13 10.95 -6.90
C GLY A 108 -13.48 11.90 -8.04
N GLY A 109 -14.77 12.08 -8.31
CA GLY A 109 -15.25 12.87 -9.43
C GLY A 109 -14.78 12.30 -10.77
N TYR A 110 -14.20 13.13 -11.63
CA TYR A 110 -13.65 12.70 -12.92
C TYR A 110 -12.17 12.30 -12.87
N SER A 111 -11.53 12.39 -11.69
CA SER A 111 -10.14 11.99 -11.48
C SER A 111 -10.11 10.71 -10.66
N GLN A 112 -10.34 9.59 -11.35
CA GLN A 112 -10.39 8.25 -10.76
C GLN A 112 -9.45 7.26 -11.47
N VAL A 113 -8.94 6.29 -10.72
CA VAL A 113 -8.29 5.07 -11.26
C VAL A 113 -9.30 3.94 -11.31
N LEU A 114 -9.29 3.20 -12.41
CA LEU A 114 -10.30 2.19 -12.75
C LEU A 114 -9.63 0.89 -13.22
N PRO A 115 -10.29 -0.28 -13.07
CA PRO A 115 -11.66 -0.48 -12.58
C PRO A 115 -11.80 -0.41 -11.04
N MET A 116 -12.64 0.51 -10.55
CA MET A 116 -12.81 0.80 -9.11
C MET A 116 -13.27 -0.41 -8.30
N GLU A 117 -14.21 -1.19 -8.81
CA GLU A 117 -14.77 -2.36 -8.10
C GLU A 117 -13.70 -3.42 -7.85
N ASP A 118 -12.89 -3.74 -8.87
CA ASP A 118 -11.80 -4.71 -8.73
C ASP A 118 -10.76 -4.22 -7.73
N ILE A 119 -10.33 -2.96 -7.83
CA ILE A 119 -9.30 -2.36 -6.96
C ILE A 119 -9.74 -2.37 -5.49
N ASN A 120 -11.02 -2.13 -5.23
CA ASN A 120 -11.56 -2.08 -3.87
C ASN A 120 -11.86 -3.46 -3.27
N LEU A 121 -11.82 -4.54 -4.07
CA LEU A 121 -12.15 -5.89 -3.63
C LEU A 121 -10.93 -6.81 -3.59
N HIS A 122 -10.82 -7.75 -4.51
CA HIS A 122 -9.73 -8.74 -4.54
C HIS A 122 -8.58 -8.34 -5.44
N PHE A 123 -8.81 -7.36 -6.31
CA PHE A 123 -7.89 -6.86 -7.32
C PHE A 123 -7.14 -7.97 -8.07
N THR A 124 -5.84 -8.12 -7.81
CA THR A 124 -4.96 -9.16 -8.37
C THR A 124 -4.56 -10.22 -7.34
N GLY A 125 -5.07 -10.12 -6.11
CA GLY A 125 -4.83 -11.08 -5.02
C GLY A 125 -3.60 -10.79 -4.16
N ASP A 126 -3.02 -9.59 -4.25
CA ASP A 126 -1.76 -9.26 -3.56
C ASP A 126 -1.93 -9.29 -2.04
N ILE A 127 -3.01 -8.70 -1.51
CA ILE A 127 -3.32 -8.75 -0.07
C ILE A 127 -3.66 -10.17 0.39
N HIS A 128 -4.24 -11.01 -0.48
CA HIS A 128 -4.46 -12.43 -0.17
C HIS A 128 -3.13 -13.18 -0.04
N ALA A 129 -2.18 -12.94 -0.94
CA ALA A 129 -0.85 -13.52 -0.86
C ALA A 129 -0.10 -13.08 0.40
N ILE A 130 -0.20 -11.80 0.79
CA ILE A 130 0.35 -11.28 2.04
C ILE A 130 -0.29 -11.96 3.26
N THR A 131 -1.62 -12.09 3.26
CA THR A 131 -2.37 -12.77 4.32
C THR A 131 -1.93 -14.23 4.44
N ALA A 132 -1.80 -14.93 3.31
CA ALA A 132 -1.36 -16.31 3.26
C ALA A 132 0.08 -16.46 3.78
N ALA A 133 1.00 -15.60 3.36
CA ALA A 133 2.38 -15.60 3.84
C ALA A 133 2.48 -15.31 5.34
N ASN A 134 1.72 -14.33 5.84
CA ASN A 134 1.69 -13.98 7.26
C ASN A 134 1.21 -15.16 8.12
N ASN A 135 0.11 -15.79 7.72
CA ASN A 135 -0.49 -16.90 8.45
C ASN A 135 0.29 -18.21 8.27
N ALA A 136 0.99 -18.39 7.14
CA ALA A 136 1.94 -19.48 6.97
C ALA A 136 3.09 -19.36 7.98
N LEU A 137 3.64 -18.16 8.20
CA LEU A 137 4.64 -17.94 9.23
C LEU A 137 4.11 -18.27 10.63
N SER A 138 2.91 -17.80 11.00
CA SER A 138 2.28 -18.17 12.28
C SER A 138 2.13 -19.69 12.44
N ALA A 139 1.69 -20.39 11.39
CA ALA A 139 1.54 -21.84 11.42
C ALA A 139 2.89 -22.57 11.57
N LEU A 140 3.95 -22.05 10.94
CA LEU A 140 5.31 -22.62 11.02
C LEU A 140 5.93 -22.40 12.41
N ILE A 141 5.66 -21.26 13.05
CA ILE A 141 6.06 -20.98 14.45
C ILE A 141 5.43 -22.02 15.39
N ASP A 142 4.10 -22.18 15.32
CA ASP A 142 3.38 -23.11 16.20
C ASP A 142 3.77 -24.56 15.93
N ASN A 143 3.99 -24.92 14.66
CA ASN A 143 4.48 -26.24 14.30
C ASN A 143 5.88 -26.50 14.85
N HIS A 144 6.80 -25.53 14.77
CA HIS A 144 8.13 -25.67 15.36
C HIS A 144 8.08 -25.95 16.86
N ILE A 145 7.23 -25.20 17.58
CA ILE A 145 7.01 -25.40 19.01
C ILE A 145 6.43 -26.80 19.28
N HIS A 146 5.44 -27.22 18.47
CA HIS A 146 4.79 -28.52 18.61
C HIS A 146 5.73 -29.70 18.35
N GLN A 147 6.66 -29.58 17.41
CA GLN A 147 7.56 -30.67 16.98
C GLN A 147 8.81 -30.83 17.85
N GLY A 148 8.96 -30.05 18.92
CA GLY A 148 10.08 -30.20 19.87
C GLY A 148 10.70 -28.88 20.32
N ASN A 149 10.35 -27.77 19.68
CA ASN A 149 10.80 -26.42 20.04
C ASN A 149 12.32 -26.31 20.20
N GLU A 150 13.10 -26.80 19.22
CA GLU A 150 14.56 -26.81 19.28
C GLU A 150 15.19 -25.41 19.40
N LEU A 151 14.43 -24.37 19.05
CA LEU A 151 14.84 -22.97 19.17
C LEU A 151 14.50 -22.36 20.54
N GLU A 152 13.90 -23.14 21.44
CA GLU A 152 13.51 -22.74 22.80
C GLU A 152 12.62 -21.48 22.81
N ILE A 153 11.74 -21.32 21.81
CA ILE A 153 10.80 -20.19 21.69
C ILE A 153 9.87 -20.21 22.89
N ASP A 154 9.76 -19.08 23.61
CA ASP A 154 8.78 -18.92 24.68
C ASP A 154 7.42 -18.56 24.06
N PRO A 155 6.38 -19.40 24.17
CA PRO A 155 5.06 -19.11 23.61
C PRO A 155 4.42 -17.82 24.16
N GLN A 156 4.85 -17.34 25.33
CA GLN A 156 4.37 -16.09 25.92
C GLN A 156 5.10 -14.84 25.36
N GLN A 157 6.19 -15.04 24.62
CA GLN A 157 6.99 -13.96 24.02
C GLN A 157 6.97 -14.00 22.48
N ILE A 158 5.97 -14.64 21.88
CA ILE A 158 5.70 -14.50 20.46
C ILE A 158 5.11 -13.11 20.22
N ILE A 159 5.78 -12.32 19.38
CA ILE A 159 5.31 -10.97 19.00
C ILE A 159 4.64 -10.97 17.63
N TRP A 160 4.89 -11.99 16.83
CA TRP A 160 4.25 -12.19 15.53
C TRP A 160 2.77 -12.53 15.70
N LYS A 161 1.90 -11.83 14.97
CA LYS A 161 0.46 -12.05 15.00
C LYS A 161 -0.06 -12.58 13.68
N ARG A 162 -1.21 -13.25 13.74
CA ARG A 162 -1.95 -13.65 12.55
C ARG A 162 -2.60 -12.44 11.87
N SER A 163 -3.08 -12.62 10.64
CA SER A 163 -3.71 -11.53 9.90
C SER A 163 -4.98 -11.93 9.17
N LEU A 164 -5.92 -10.99 9.05
CA LEU A 164 -7.14 -11.12 8.26
C LEU A 164 -7.55 -9.76 7.70
N ASP A 165 -7.80 -9.66 6.39
CA ASP A 165 -8.17 -8.39 5.76
C ASP A 165 -9.67 -8.05 5.89
N ILE A 166 -10.20 -8.21 7.09
CA ILE A 166 -11.60 -7.94 7.46
C ILE A 166 -11.60 -7.17 8.78
N ASN A 167 -12.55 -6.24 8.93
CA ASN A 167 -12.72 -5.49 10.17
C ASN A 167 -13.40 -6.36 11.25
N ASP A 168 -12.64 -7.29 11.83
CA ASP A 168 -13.12 -8.16 12.91
C ASP A 168 -12.48 -7.79 14.26
N ARG A 169 -13.28 -7.15 15.13
CA ARG A 169 -12.82 -6.76 16.47
C ARG A 169 -12.66 -7.94 17.43
N ALA A 170 -13.35 -9.05 17.18
CA ALA A 170 -13.37 -10.19 18.10
C ALA A 170 -12.03 -10.95 18.10
N LEU A 171 -11.24 -10.83 17.03
CA LEU A 171 -9.96 -11.50 16.88
C LEU A 171 -8.76 -10.73 17.45
N ARG A 172 -8.97 -9.56 18.07
CA ARG A 172 -7.87 -8.75 18.65
C ARG A 172 -7.12 -9.45 19.78
N HIS A 173 -7.83 -10.27 20.55
CA HIS A 173 -7.30 -11.07 21.64
C HIS A 173 -7.93 -12.46 21.59
N THR A 174 -7.12 -13.48 21.38
CA THR A 174 -7.55 -14.87 21.28
C THR A 174 -6.61 -15.79 22.05
N VAL A 175 -7.03 -17.04 22.24
CA VAL A 175 -6.17 -18.13 22.70
C VAL A 175 -6.24 -19.22 21.65
N VAL A 176 -5.08 -19.65 21.15
CA VAL A 176 -4.94 -20.70 20.13
C VAL A 176 -4.31 -21.95 20.73
N GLY A 177 -4.20 -23.03 19.94
CA GLY A 177 -3.54 -24.27 20.38
C GLY A 177 -4.29 -25.02 21.50
N LEU A 178 -5.59 -24.76 21.68
CA LEU A 178 -6.44 -25.44 22.65
C LEU A 178 -6.78 -26.87 22.21
N GLY A 179 -7.19 -27.70 23.16
CA GLY A 179 -7.58 -29.09 22.93
C GLY A 179 -6.61 -30.07 23.60
N ASN A 180 -6.30 -31.18 22.94
CA ASN A 180 -5.36 -32.19 23.41
C ASN A 180 -3.93 -31.95 22.88
N LYS A 181 -2.97 -32.76 23.34
CA LYS A 181 -1.54 -32.64 22.97
C LYS A 181 -1.28 -32.64 21.46
N ALA A 182 -2.13 -33.27 20.65
CA ALA A 182 -1.99 -33.31 19.19
C ALA A 182 -2.51 -32.05 18.48
N GLN A 183 -3.10 -31.11 19.20
CA GLN A 183 -3.78 -29.92 18.64
C GLN A 183 -2.99 -28.61 18.84
N GLY A 184 -1.81 -28.67 19.46
CA GLY A 184 -0.90 -27.53 19.62
C GLY A 184 -0.52 -27.25 21.07
N VAL A 185 0.13 -26.10 21.28
CA VAL A 185 0.49 -25.58 22.60
C VAL A 185 -0.35 -24.33 22.88
N PRO A 186 -1.13 -24.28 23.97
CA PRO A 186 -1.93 -23.10 24.28
C PRO A 186 -1.08 -21.86 24.54
N HIS A 187 -1.40 -20.75 23.86
CA HIS A 187 -0.83 -19.42 24.14
C HIS A 187 -1.79 -18.30 23.70
N GLU A 188 -1.53 -17.08 24.19
CA GLU A 188 -2.25 -15.88 23.76
C GLU A 188 -1.83 -15.48 22.34
N GLU A 189 -2.80 -15.01 21.55
CA GLU A 189 -2.62 -14.62 20.16
C GLU A 189 -3.53 -13.43 19.82
N GLY A 190 -3.28 -12.79 18.68
CA GLY A 190 -4.17 -11.80 18.09
C GLY A 190 -4.13 -11.80 16.57
N PHE A 191 -5.09 -11.10 15.98
CA PHE A 191 -5.13 -10.84 14.54
C PHE A 191 -5.04 -9.35 14.29
N ASP A 192 -4.15 -8.99 13.38
CA ASP A 192 -4.11 -7.65 12.78
C ASP A 192 -4.76 -7.67 11.39
N ILE A 193 -5.18 -6.50 10.92
CA ILE A 193 -5.63 -6.38 9.52
C ILE A 193 -4.44 -6.59 8.58
N SER A 194 -4.60 -7.29 7.46
CA SER A 194 -3.46 -7.76 6.65
C SER A 194 -2.53 -6.65 6.17
N VAL A 195 -3.04 -5.45 5.91
CA VAL A 195 -2.23 -4.28 5.53
C VAL A 195 -1.36 -3.71 6.68
N ALA A 196 -1.57 -4.16 7.91
CA ALA A 196 -0.75 -3.84 9.08
C ALA A 196 0.42 -4.83 9.28
N SER A 197 0.44 -5.95 8.55
CA SER A 197 1.51 -6.94 8.62
C SER A 197 2.87 -6.34 8.24
N GLU A 198 3.93 -6.75 8.92
CA GLU A 198 5.31 -6.41 8.54
C GLU A 198 5.65 -6.91 7.12
N ILE A 199 5.02 -8.01 6.67
CA ILE A 199 5.19 -8.52 5.29
C ILE A 199 4.69 -7.48 4.27
N MET A 200 3.61 -6.75 4.56
CA MET A 200 3.15 -5.66 3.68
C MET A 200 4.20 -4.54 3.61
N ALA A 201 4.78 -4.14 4.74
CA ALA A 201 5.82 -3.13 4.77
C ALA A 201 7.09 -3.58 4.02
N ILE A 202 7.49 -4.83 4.20
CA ILE A 202 8.64 -5.45 3.52
C ILE A 202 8.41 -5.52 2.01
N LEU A 203 7.24 -5.98 1.56
CA LEU A 203 6.88 -6.02 0.13
C LEU A 203 6.93 -4.62 -0.49
N CYS A 204 6.50 -3.60 0.26
CA CYS A 204 6.54 -2.23 -0.20
C CYS A 204 7.95 -1.62 -0.25
N LEU A 205 8.94 -2.18 0.46
CA LEU A 205 10.31 -1.67 0.48
C LEU A 205 11.30 -2.55 -0.31
N ALA A 206 10.89 -3.74 -0.75
CA ALA A 206 11.72 -4.64 -1.53
C ALA A 206 11.94 -4.11 -2.94
N ASN A 207 13.19 -4.23 -3.43
CA ASN A 207 13.55 -3.91 -4.81
C ASN A 207 13.21 -5.04 -5.79
N ASP A 208 13.35 -6.28 -5.34
CA ASP A 208 13.15 -7.50 -6.12
C ASP A 208 12.87 -8.68 -5.18
N LEU A 209 12.66 -9.87 -5.75
CA LEU A 209 12.33 -11.08 -4.99
C LEU A 209 13.48 -11.53 -4.06
N ALA A 210 14.73 -11.26 -4.42
CA ALA A 210 15.89 -11.62 -3.60
C ALA A 210 16.03 -10.69 -2.39
N ASP A 211 15.84 -9.38 -2.57
CA ASP A 211 15.75 -8.39 -1.49
C ASP A 211 14.53 -8.69 -0.59
N LEU A 212 13.38 -9.02 -1.17
CA LEU A 212 12.19 -9.46 -0.43
C LEU A 212 12.53 -10.64 0.50
N LYS A 213 13.12 -11.72 -0.04
CA LYS A 213 13.53 -12.88 0.75
C LYS A 213 14.51 -12.50 1.87
N THR A 214 15.49 -11.65 1.56
CA THR A 214 16.50 -11.20 2.53
C THR A 214 15.89 -10.39 3.67
N ARG A 215 14.87 -9.58 3.40
CA ARG A 215 14.13 -8.82 4.42
C ARG A 215 13.23 -9.71 5.25
N LEU A 216 12.52 -10.65 4.62
CA LEU A 216 11.69 -11.64 5.32
C LEU A 216 12.52 -12.44 6.33
N ALA A 217 13.73 -12.86 5.96
CA ALA A 217 14.65 -13.61 6.83
C ALA A 217 14.99 -12.86 8.14
N LYS A 218 14.94 -11.52 8.14
CA LYS A 218 15.30 -10.66 9.28
C LYS A 218 14.14 -10.36 10.22
N ILE A 219 12.90 -10.75 9.88
CA ILE A 219 11.74 -10.56 10.76
C ILE A 219 12.00 -11.28 12.08
N VAL A 220 11.86 -10.55 13.20
CA VAL A 220 11.87 -11.13 14.54
C VAL A 220 10.46 -11.58 14.89
N ILE A 221 10.29 -12.86 15.19
CA ILE A 221 8.98 -13.47 15.44
C ILE A 221 8.63 -13.56 16.92
N GLY A 222 9.64 -13.53 17.79
CA GLY A 222 9.50 -13.69 19.23
C GLY A 222 10.85 -13.87 19.90
N TYR A 223 10.82 -14.38 21.11
CA TYR A 223 12.02 -14.56 21.93
C TYR A 223 12.08 -15.95 22.56
N THR A 224 13.30 -16.42 22.83
CA THR A 224 13.55 -17.64 23.59
C THR A 224 13.25 -17.45 25.08
N TYR A 225 13.20 -18.52 25.88
CA TYR A 225 13.13 -18.43 27.34
C TYR A 225 14.25 -17.59 28.00
N GLN A 226 15.41 -17.45 27.35
CA GLN A 226 16.51 -16.58 27.82
C GLN A 226 16.52 -15.18 27.16
N ASN A 227 15.39 -14.74 26.61
CA ASN A 227 15.20 -13.43 25.96
C ASN A 227 16.11 -13.14 24.75
N LYS A 228 16.53 -14.18 24.01
CA LYS A 228 17.23 -14.01 22.72
C LYS A 228 16.18 -13.90 21.60
N PRO A 229 16.35 -12.96 20.64
CA PRO A 229 15.42 -12.85 19.52
C PRO A 229 15.51 -14.08 18.62
N VAL A 230 14.36 -14.54 18.14
CA VAL A 230 14.24 -15.60 17.12
C VAL A 230 13.69 -14.98 15.85
N THR A 231 14.31 -15.31 14.73
CA THR A 231 13.99 -14.76 13.40
C THR A 231 13.37 -15.79 12.48
N VAL A 232 12.82 -15.33 11.35
CA VAL A 232 12.38 -16.20 10.25
C VAL A 232 13.53 -17.05 9.70
N HIS A 233 14.75 -16.51 9.67
CA HIS A 233 15.92 -17.27 9.22
C HIS A 233 16.25 -18.44 10.14
N ASP A 234 16.07 -18.28 11.45
CA ASP A 234 16.30 -19.36 12.42
C ASP A 234 15.33 -20.53 12.19
N LEU A 235 14.13 -20.25 11.69
CA LEU A 235 13.16 -21.26 11.24
C LEU A 235 13.46 -21.82 9.83
N GLN A 236 14.32 -21.17 9.05
CA GLN A 236 14.69 -21.56 7.67
C GLN A 236 13.51 -21.58 6.67
N VAL A 237 12.54 -20.67 6.84
CA VAL A 237 11.30 -20.65 6.05
C VAL A 237 11.17 -19.44 5.11
N GLU A 238 12.17 -18.57 5.05
CA GLU A 238 12.14 -17.35 4.22
C GLU A 238 11.92 -17.64 2.72
N GLY A 239 12.40 -18.79 2.23
CA GLY A 239 12.20 -19.22 0.85
C GLY A 239 10.74 -19.55 0.54
N ALA A 240 10.05 -20.21 1.48
CA ALA A 240 8.64 -20.55 1.33
C ALA A 240 7.76 -19.28 1.35
N LEU A 241 8.06 -18.35 2.26
CA LEU A 241 7.37 -17.06 2.34
C LEU A 241 7.58 -16.22 1.06
N ALA A 242 8.81 -16.14 0.56
CA ALA A 242 9.10 -15.44 -0.69
C ALA A 242 8.35 -16.06 -1.89
N LEU A 243 8.22 -17.40 -1.94
CA LEU A 243 7.49 -18.08 -3.00
C LEU A 243 5.99 -17.74 -2.98
N LEU A 244 5.36 -17.64 -1.81
CA LEU A 244 3.96 -17.21 -1.68
C LEU A 244 3.73 -15.78 -2.21
N LEU A 245 4.77 -14.95 -2.19
CA LEU A 245 4.74 -13.55 -2.61
C LEU A 245 5.29 -13.32 -4.02
N LYS A 246 5.72 -14.38 -4.73
CA LYS A 246 6.37 -14.29 -6.05
C LYS A 246 5.54 -13.52 -7.08
N GLU A 247 4.22 -13.73 -7.10
CA GLU A 247 3.33 -13.01 -8.00
C GLU A 247 2.92 -11.64 -7.43
N ALA A 248 2.77 -11.57 -6.11
CA ALA A 248 2.37 -10.36 -5.41
C ALA A 248 3.44 -9.27 -5.39
N ILE A 249 4.71 -9.55 -5.72
CA ILE A 249 5.75 -8.52 -5.84
C ILE A 249 5.69 -7.75 -7.16
N LYS A 250 4.98 -8.28 -8.17
CA LYS A 250 4.84 -7.64 -9.49
C LYS A 250 3.81 -6.51 -9.43
N PRO A 251 4.17 -5.26 -9.81
CA PRO A 251 3.24 -4.13 -9.84
C PRO A 251 2.02 -4.38 -10.73
N ASN A 252 0.86 -3.87 -10.31
CA ASN A 252 -0.37 -4.01 -11.07
C ASN A 252 -0.63 -2.76 -11.91
N LEU A 253 -0.64 -2.92 -13.23
CA LEU A 253 -1.00 -1.87 -14.18
C LEU A 253 -2.51 -1.78 -14.34
N VAL A 254 -3.03 -0.57 -14.25
CA VAL A 254 -4.40 -0.13 -14.50
C VAL A 254 -4.36 1.26 -15.17
N GLN A 255 -5.49 1.96 -15.21
CA GLN A 255 -5.58 3.26 -15.89
C GLN A 255 -6.50 4.25 -15.17
N THR A 256 -6.30 5.53 -15.43
CA THR A 256 -7.27 6.57 -15.07
C THR A 256 -8.45 6.59 -16.03
N MET A 257 -9.48 7.37 -15.71
CA MET A 257 -10.57 7.65 -16.65
C MET A 257 -10.11 8.23 -17.99
N GLU A 258 -9.03 9.02 -17.99
CA GLU A 258 -8.40 9.58 -19.20
C GLU A 258 -7.35 8.63 -19.80
N GLN A 259 -7.32 7.38 -19.35
CA GLN A 259 -6.43 6.33 -19.83
C GLN A 259 -4.95 6.64 -19.58
N THR A 260 -4.64 7.42 -18.54
CA THR A 260 -3.28 7.60 -18.02
C THR A 260 -2.83 6.30 -17.34
N PRO A 261 -1.64 5.75 -17.64
CA PRO A 261 -1.14 4.55 -16.97
C PRO A 261 -0.96 4.75 -15.46
N ALA A 262 -1.42 3.78 -14.67
CA ALA A 262 -1.32 3.81 -13.22
C ALA A 262 -0.91 2.46 -12.65
N PHE A 263 0.09 2.45 -11.77
CA PHE A 263 0.43 1.29 -10.96
C PHE A 263 -0.25 1.38 -9.60
N ILE A 264 -0.97 0.33 -9.21
CA ILE A 264 -1.52 0.16 -7.86
C ILE A 264 -0.80 -1.03 -7.22
N HIS A 265 0.01 -0.80 -6.19
CA HIS A 265 0.80 -1.88 -5.61
C HIS A 265 1.23 -1.60 -4.17
N GLY A 266 0.89 -2.53 -3.28
CA GLY A 266 1.14 -2.42 -1.85
C GLY A 266 0.31 -1.33 -1.18
N GLY A 267 0.17 -1.39 0.13
CA GLY A 267 -0.68 -0.47 0.88
C GLY A 267 -0.49 -0.55 2.39
N PRO A 268 0.72 -0.30 2.91
CA PRO A 268 0.99 -0.38 4.33
C PRO A 268 0.31 0.77 5.06
N PHE A 269 0.09 0.57 6.36
CA PHE A 269 -0.30 1.64 7.25
C PHE A 269 0.74 2.76 7.30
N ALA A 270 0.28 3.98 7.58
CA ALA A 270 1.12 5.18 7.62
C ALA A 270 1.47 5.63 9.06
N ASN A 271 0.98 4.91 10.08
CA ASN A 271 1.31 5.12 11.49
C ASN A 271 2.39 4.13 11.95
N ILE A 272 2.12 2.82 11.92
CA ILE A 272 3.06 1.76 12.32
C ILE A 272 4.06 1.38 11.21
N ALA A 273 3.81 1.83 9.98
CA ALA A 273 4.70 1.68 8.84
C ALA A 273 4.79 3.00 8.05
N HIS A 274 5.34 2.94 6.83
CA HIS A 274 5.74 4.13 6.06
C HIS A 274 4.65 4.68 5.12
N GLY A 275 3.51 4.01 4.97
CA GLY A 275 2.34 4.60 4.32
C GLY A 275 2.44 4.89 2.82
N CYS A 276 3.35 4.26 2.09
CA CYS A 276 3.57 4.48 0.66
C CYS A 276 3.24 3.23 -0.16
N ASN A 277 2.99 3.38 -1.47
CA ASN A 277 2.98 2.24 -2.38
C ASN A 277 4.39 1.64 -2.50
N SER A 278 4.53 0.47 -3.12
CA SER A 278 5.82 -0.21 -3.22
C SER A 278 6.92 0.58 -3.95
N VAL A 279 8.18 0.31 -3.58
CA VAL A 279 9.39 0.71 -4.31
C VAL A 279 9.35 0.15 -5.73
N ALA A 280 9.03 -1.13 -5.90
CA ALA A 280 8.89 -1.80 -7.19
C ALA A 280 8.02 -0.98 -8.17
N ALA A 281 6.79 -0.62 -7.79
CA ALA A 281 5.89 0.13 -8.66
C ALA A 281 6.39 1.55 -8.96
N THR A 282 6.95 2.25 -7.97
CA THR A 282 7.49 3.61 -8.19
C THR A 282 8.72 3.57 -9.10
N LYS A 283 9.60 2.58 -8.95
CA LYS A 283 10.77 2.40 -9.80
C LYS A 283 10.38 2.05 -11.24
N THR A 284 9.43 1.14 -11.43
CA THR A 284 8.86 0.83 -12.75
C THR A 284 8.24 2.06 -13.39
N ALA A 285 7.45 2.85 -12.65
CA ALA A 285 6.88 4.10 -13.17
C ALA A 285 7.96 5.11 -13.59
N LEU A 286 9.03 5.24 -12.79
CA LEU A 286 10.15 6.15 -13.07
C LEU A 286 10.93 5.77 -14.32
N GLN A 287 11.04 4.48 -14.61
CA GLN A 287 11.74 4.00 -15.80
C GLN A 287 10.90 4.10 -17.06
N LEU A 288 9.56 4.02 -16.93
CA LEU A 288 8.65 4.02 -18.08
C LEU A 288 8.07 5.40 -18.40
N GLY A 289 8.07 6.35 -17.46
CA GLY A 289 7.51 7.69 -17.63
C GLY A 289 8.53 8.82 -17.51
N ASP A 290 8.27 9.94 -18.17
CA ASP A 290 9.03 11.18 -17.98
C ASP A 290 8.74 11.79 -16.60
N TYR A 291 7.52 11.56 -16.09
CA TYR A 291 7.05 12.02 -14.78
C TYR A 291 6.36 10.87 -14.04
N THR A 292 6.74 10.63 -12.81
CA THR A 292 6.06 9.70 -11.89
C THR A 292 5.38 10.50 -10.80
N VAL A 293 4.06 10.37 -10.69
CA VAL A 293 3.27 10.96 -9.61
C VAL A 293 2.94 9.87 -8.60
N THR A 294 3.31 10.08 -7.35
CA THR A 294 3.02 9.16 -6.24
C THR A 294 2.56 9.93 -5.01
N GLU A 295 2.12 9.22 -3.97
CA GLU A 295 1.63 9.83 -2.74
C GLU A 295 1.99 9.04 -1.50
N ALA A 296 1.88 9.68 -0.34
CA ALA A 296 2.02 9.07 0.97
C ALA A 296 0.78 9.28 1.85
N GLY A 297 0.46 8.30 2.70
CA GLY A 297 -0.68 8.35 3.61
C GLY A 297 -0.55 9.41 4.71
N PHE A 298 -1.68 9.85 5.29
CA PHE A 298 -1.75 10.99 6.23
C PHE A 298 -1.20 12.30 5.66
N GLY A 299 -0.85 13.26 6.52
CA GLY A 299 -0.26 14.55 6.13
C GLY A 299 1.25 14.46 5.92
N ALA A 300 1.87 15.60 5.60
CA ALA A 300 3.32 15.70 5.36
C ALA A 300 4.17 15.34 6.59
N ASP A 301 3.64 15.57 7.79
CA ASP A 301 4.26 15.27 9.09
C ASP A 301 4.47 13.78 9.34
N LEU A 302 3.70 12.91 8.69
CA LEU A 302 3.85 11.45 8.79
C LEU A 302 4.20 10.83 7.44
N GLY A 303 3.37 11.05 6.42
CA GLY A 303 3.52 10.40 5.13
C GLY A 303 4.73 10.88 4.37
N ALA A 304 4.90 12.20 4.24
CA ALA A 304 6.01 12.74 3.47
C ALA A 304 7.34 12.53 4.18
N GLU A 305 7.40 12.73 5.49
CA GLU A 305 8.57 12.39 6.31
C GLU A 305 9.00 10.93 6.09
N LYS A 306 8.11 9.96 6.30
CA LYS A 306 8.44 8.54 6.06
C LYS A 306 8.74 8.20 4.60
N PHE A 307 8.14 8.90 3.64
CA PHE A 307 8.51 8.74 2.24
C PHE A 307 9.99 9.13 2.05
N LEU A 308 10.38 10.30 2.56
CA LEU A 308 11.72 10.85 2.42
C LEU A 308 12.77 10.08 3.23
N ASP A 309 12.44 9.66 4.44
CA ASP A 309 13.42 9.08 5.37
C ASP A 309 13.47 7.54 5.33
N ILE A 310 12.42 6.87 4.81
CA ILE A 310 12.35 5.39 4.75
C ILE A 310 12.28 4.87 3.32
N LYS A 311 11.41 5.43 2.46
CA LYS A 311 11.22 4.93 1.09
C LYS A 311 12.33 5.38 0.14
N VAL A 312 12.73 6.66 0.18
CA VAL A 312 13.80 7.18 -0.70
C VAL A 312 15.10 6.39 -0.57
N PRO A 313 15.60 6.01 0.62
CA PRO A 313 16.77 5.15 0.74
C PRO A 313 16.66 3.79 0.03
N SER A 314 15.45 3.22 -0.05
CA SER A 314 15.23 1.94 -0.75
C SER A 314 14.95 2.12 -2.25
N LEU A 315 14.43 3.29 -2.65
CA LEU A 315 14.12 3.66 -4.03
C LEU A 315 15.34 4.21 -4.79
N ASP A 316 16.31 4.78 -4.07
CA ASP A 316 17.47 5.50 -4.60
C ASP A 316 17.11 6.71 -5.49
N LYS A 317 15.98 7.38 -5.17
CA LYS A 317 15.52 8.59 -5.87
C LYS A 317 14.72 9.49 -4.94
N ALA A 318 15.21 10.71 -4.73
CA ALA A 318 14.44 11.77 -4.05
C ALA A 318 13.42 12.42 -5.00
N PRO A 319 12.29 12.95 -4.48
CA PRO A 319 11.34 13.74 -5.27
C PRO A 319 12.00 14.97 -5.91
N ASP A 320 11.74 15.22 -7.18
CA ASP A 320 12.09 16.47 -7.88
C ASP A 320 11.10 17.60 -7.54
N ALA A 321 9.88 17.25 -7.13
CA ALA A 321 8.87 18.18 -6.65
C ALA A 321 7.96 17.55 -5.60
N ILE A 322 7.41 18.38 -4.71
CA ILE A 322 6.41 17.98 -3.72
C ILE A 322 5.18 18.87 -3.89
N VAL A 323 4.01 18.26 -3.98
CA VAL A 323 2.71 18.95 -4.03
C VAL A 323 2.01 18.78 -2.69
N MET A 324 1.73 19.89 -2.00
CA MET A 324 1.03 19.89 -0.72
C MET A 324 -0.44 20.27 -0.92
N VAL A 325 -1.33 19.30 -0.76
CA VAL A 325 -2.77 19.48 -0.91
C VAL A 325 -3.39 20.10 0.35
N ALA A 326 -4.20 21.14 0.15
CA ALA A 326 -4.98 21.80 1.18
C ALA A 326 -6.33 22.25 0.63
N THR A 327 -7.35 22.34 1.49
CA THR A 327 -8.66 22.90 1.14
C THR A 327 -9.04 24.01 2.11
N ILE A 328 -9.80 25.00 1.64
CA ILE A 328 -10.31 26.09 2.48
C ILE A 328 -11.09 25.54 3.68
N ARG A 329 -11.89 24.48 3.49
CA ARG A 329 -12.67 23.84 4.56
C ARG A 329 -11.77 23.19 5.61
N ALA A 330 -10.76 22.43 5.21
CA ALA A 330 -9.82 21.81 6.14
C ALA A 330 -9.01 22.85 6.92
N LEU A 331 -8.55 23.92 6.26
CA LEU A 331 -7.85 25.03 6.92
C LEU A 331 -8.75 25.75 7.94
N LYS A 332 -10.03 25.98 7.63
CA LYS A 332 -10.97 26.54 8.60
C LYS A 332 -11.18 25.64 9.83
N MET A 333 -11.15 24.31 9.66
CA MET A 333 -11.21 23.37 10.81
C MET A 333 -9.99 23.49 11.71
N HIS A 334 -8.79 23.58 11.12
CA HIS A 334 -7.57 23.87 11.89
C HIS A 334 -7.63 25.22 12.61
N GLY A 335 -8.42 26.18 12.08
CA GLY A 335 -8.72 27.46 12.71
C GLY A 335 -9.76 27.42 13.84
N GLY A 336 -10.30 26.24 14.15
CA GLY A 336 -11.23 25.97 15.25
C GLY A 336 -12.70 25.80 14.85
N LEU A 337 -13.04 25.75 13.55
CA LEU A 337 -14.42 25.53 13.12
C LEU A 337 -14.82 24.05 13.14
N THR A 338 -16.09 23.79 13.44
CA THR A 338 -16.69 22.45 13.32
C THR A 338 -17.16 22.17 11.90
N THR A 339 -17.47 20.90 11.59
CA THR A 339 -17.90 20.46 10.25
C THR A 339 -19.11 21.23 9.72
N GLU A 340 -20.06 21.57 10.59
CA GLU A 340 -21.31 22.26 10.27
C GLU A 340 -21.09 23.73 9.87
N GLN A 341 -19.98 24.33 10.33
CA GLN A 341 -19.66 25.74 10.11
C GLN A 341 -18.90 25.98 8.80
N LEU A 342 -18.45 24.91 8.12
CA LEU A 342 -17.52 25.01 6.99
C LEU A 342 -18.12 25.53 5.69
N ALA A 343 -19.46 25.58 5.57
CA ALA A 343 -20.12 26.11 4.38
C ALA A 343 -19.99 27.64 4.27
N ASN A 344 -19.91 28.33 5.41
CA ASN A 344 -19.89 29.79 5.45
C ASN A 344 -18.46 30.32 5.27
N GLU A 345 -18.35 31.51 4.67
CA GLU A 345 -17.07 32.23 4.60
C GLU A 345 -16.61 32.61 6.01
N ASP A 346 -15.33 32.35 6.32
CA ASP A 346 -14.68 32.81 7.54
C ASP A 346 -13.18 33.01 7.30
N LEU A 347 -12.81 34.26 7.01
CA LEU A 347 -11.41 34.65 6.82
C LEU A 347 -10.63 34.69 8.13
N SER A 348 -11.29 34.86 9.28
CA SER A 348 -10.65 34.91 10.58
C SER A 348 -10.14 33.53 10.99
N ALA A 349 -10.93 32.48 10.74
CA ALA A 349 -10.52 31.09 10.95
C ALA A 349 -9.29 30.73 10.09
N LEU A 350 -9.28 31.13 8.81
CA LEU A 350 -8.14 30.88 7.92
C LEU A 350 -6.86 31.59 8.39
N LYS A 351 -6.96 32.87 8.81
CA LYS A 351 -5.82 33.66 9.30
C LYS A 351 -5.19 33.10 10.57
N LYS A 352 -5.91 32.33 11.39
CA LYS A 352 -5.32 31.68 12.58
C LYS A 352 -4.32 30.59 12.23
N VAL A 353 -4.44 29.99 11.04
CA VAL A 353 -3.64 28.82 10.60
C VAL A 353 -2.56 29.23 9.63
N LEU A 354 -2.88 30.16 8.73
CA LEU A 354 -1.90 30.76 7.83
C LEU A 354 -1.05 31.72 8.67
N LEU A 355 0.27 31.57 8.66
CA LEU A 355 1.23 32.48 9.31
C LEU A 355 1.22 33.86 8.59
N ILE A 356 0.09 34.55 8.57
CA ILE A 356 -0.14 35.86 7.95
C ILE A 356 -0.53 36.86 9.02
#